data_AF-A0A556W3F0-F1
#
_entry.id   AF-A0A556W3F0-F1
#
_cell.length_a   1.000
_cell.length_b   1.000
_cell.length_c   1.000
_cell.angle_alpha   90.00
_cell.angle_beta   90.00
_cell.angle_gamma   90.00
#
_symmetry.space_group_name_H-M   'P 1'
#
loop_
_entity.id
_entity.type
_entity.pdbx_description
1 polymer ?
#
loop_
_entity_poly.entity_id
_entity_poly.type
_entity_poly.pdbx_seq_one_letter_code
_entity_poly.pdbx_strand_id
1 'polypeptide(L)'
;MSKKHLSQDELMQKLKTPGPTLKTAPVKRLGAPMQEMGIEVTLDDVRPYDRNPRSERNPRYDDIKASIQAVGLKHPPILTQRPGDDKYMISDGGNTRLEVLTELYTETGDERFYRFHAIYRPWVSEAAAMAGHLSENETRGDLTWIDKCIGVQALKEELEQHNDSGLSQRELARRAKALGFVL
;
A
#
# COMPACT_ATOMS: atom_id res chain seq x y z
N MET A 1 22.30 -32.22 -30.03
CA MET A 1 23.52 -31.41 -29.82
C MET A 1 23.81 -31.34 -28.32
N SER A 2 24.98 -31.79 -27.89
CA SER A 2 25.34 -31.86 -26.46
C SER A 2 25.58 -30.45 -25.91
N LYS A 3 24.90 -30.08 -24.80
CA LYS A 3 25.13 -28.79 -24.12
C LYS A 3 26.52 -28.86 -23.49
N LYS A 4 27.47 -28.10 -24.04
CA LYS A 4 28.84 -27.99 -23.51
C LYS A 4 28.76 -27.41 -22.10
N HIS A 5 29.07 -28.23 -21.09
CA HIS A 5 29.10 -27.80 -19.70
C HIS A 5 30.38 -26.98 -19.50
N LEU A 6 30.26 -25.72 -19.10
CA LEU A 6 31.44 -24.90 -18.81
C LEU A 6 32.15 -25.45 -17.57
N SER A 7 33.47 -25.42 -17.60
CA SER A 7 34.28 -25.69 -16.41
C SER A 7 34.14 -24.55 -15.39
N GLN A 8 34.48 -24.83 -14.13
CA GLN A 8 34.42 -23.85 -13.06
C GLN A 8 35.31 -22.62 -13.35
N ASP A 9 36.46 -22.83 -13.99
CA ASP A 9 37.37 -21.74 -14.36
C ASP A 9 36.81 -20.87 -15.49
N GLU A 10 36.14 -21.49 -16.47
CA GLU A 10 35.46 -20.76 -17.55
C GLU A 10 34.27 -19.94 -17.03
N LEU A 11 33.55 -20.46 -16.02
CA LEU A 11 32.50 -19.72 -15.31
C LEU A 11 33.08 -18.52 -14.55
N MET A 12 34.20 -18.71 -13.84
CA MET A 12 34.87 -17.65 -13.09
C MET A 12 35.43 -16.55 -14.01
N GLN A 13 35.92 -16.89 -15.20
CA GLN A 13 36.31 -15.89 -16.20
C GLN A 13 35.10 -15.10 -16.74
N LYS A 14 33.98 -15.76 -17.01
CA LYS A 14 32.78 -15.08 -17.51
C LYS A 14 32.19 -14.10 -16.49
N LEU A 15 32.26 -14.41 -15.19
CA LEU A 15 31.82 -13.51 -14.12
C LEU A 15 32.67 -12.24 -14.01
N LYS A 16 33.94 -12.29 -14.42
CA LYS A 16 34.86 -11.12 -14.44
C LYS A 16 34.70 -10.25 -15.68
N THR A 17 33.95 -10.71 -16.67
CA THR A 17 33.72 -9.93 -17.90
C THR A 17 32.60 -8.92 -17.62
N PRO A 18 32.78 -7.63 -17.95
CA PRO A 18 31.71 -6.64 -17.81
C PRO A 18 30.44 -7.14 -18.53
N GLY A 19 29.30 -7.05 -17.85
CA GLY A 19 28.02 -7.47 -18.42
C GLY A 19 27.69 -6.71 -19.71
N PRO A 20 26.81 -7.25 -20.56
CA PRO A 20 26.40 -6.59 -21.79
C PRO A 20 25.86 -5.19 -21.48
N THR A 21 26.38 -4.18 -22.18
CA THR A 21 25.89 -2.81 -22.06
C THR A 21 24.44 -2.74 -22.53
N LEU A 22 23.52 -2.44 -21.62
CA LEU A 22 22.11 -2.24 -21.95
C LEU A 22 22.01 -1.02 -22.88
N LYS A 23 21.64 -1.25 -24.14
CA LYS A 23 21.41 -0.20 -25.14
C LYS A 23 20.01 0.40 -25.07
N THR A 24 19.13 -0.15 -24.24
CA THR A 24 17.78 0.35 -24.01
C THR A 24 17.81 1.50 -23.03
N ALA A 25 17.03 2.54 -23.31
CA ALA A 25 16.77 3.60 -22.33
C ALA A 25 16.28 2.94 -21.03
N PRO A 26 16.80 3.35 -19.86
CA PRO A 26 16.30 2.85 -18.58
C PRO A 26 14.80 3.12 -18.53
N VAL A 27 14.03 2.07 -18.24
CA VAL A 27 12.58 2.21 -18.04
C VAL A 27 12.41 3.14 -16.84
N LYS A 28 11.93 4.37 -17.07
CA LYS A 28 11.78 5.40 -16.03
C LYS A 28 10.88 4.95 -14.87
N ARG A 29 9.93 4.07 -15.15
CA ARG A 29 9.04 3.43 -14.17
C ARG A 29 8.69 2.02 -14.62
N LEU A 30 9.10 1.03 -13.85
CA LEU A 30 8.50 -0.30 -13.92
C LEU A 30 7.02 -0.15 -13.53
N GLY A 31 6.12 -0.83 -14.24
CA GLY A 31 4.72 -0.92 -13.80
C GLY A 31 4.64 -1.57 -12.41
N ALA A 32 3.50 -1.39 -11.73
CA ALA A 32 3.27 -2.00 -10.43
C ALA A 32 3.58 -3.51 -10.46
N PRO A 33 4.22 -4.08 -9.42
CA PRO A 33 4.48 -5.51 -9.38
C PRO A 33 3.21 -6.34 -9.56
N MET A 34 3.32 -7.52 -10.19
CA MET A 34 2.17 -8.41 -10.38
C MET A 34 1.93 -9.35 -9.20
N GLN A 35 2.84 -9.39 -8.23
CA GLN A 35 2.79 -10.29 -7.07
C GLN A 35 3.20 -9.53 -5.81
N GLU A 36 2.87 -10.10 -4.65
CA GLU A 36 3.30 -9.55 -3.37
C GLU A 36 4.83 -9.60 -3.25
N MET A 37 5.46 -8.47 -2.90
CA MET A 37 6.91 -8.40 -2.72
C MET A 37 7.34 -7.26 -1.81
N GLY A 38 8.51 -7.39 -1.19
CA GLY A 38 9.15 -6.27 -0.49
C GLY A 38 9.69 -5.24 -1.48
N ILE A 39 9.44 -3.96 -1.21
CA ILE A 39 9.94 -2.83 -1.99
C ILE A 39 10.57 -1.78 -1.05
N GLU A 40 11.49 -0.99 -1.58
CA GLU A 40 11.95 0.25 -0.95
C GLU A 40 11.33 1.41 -1.69
N VAL A 41 10.80 2.38 -0.94
CA VAL A 41 10.08 3.54 -1.46
C VAL A 41 10.53 4.80 -0.73
N THR A 42 10.29 5.94 -1.35
CA THR A 42 10.42 7.26 -0.74
C THR A 42 9.06 7.83 -0.35
N LEU A 43 9.04 8.88 0.46
CA LEU A 43 7.83 9.67 0.71
C LEU A 43 7.21 10.23 -0.58
N ASP A 44 8.00 10.49 -1.62
CA ASP A 44 7.49 10.97 -2.90
C ASP A 44 6.74 9.91 -3.70
N ASP A 45 7.06 8.64 -3.47
CA ASP A 45 6.45 7.49 -4.16
C ASP A 45 5.10 7.07 -3.55
N VAL A 46 4.76 7.55 -2.34
CA VAL A 46 3.63 7.05 -1.55
C VAL A 46 2.64 8.16 -1.19
N ARG A 47 1.35 7.83 -1.19
CA ARG A 47 0.27 8.70 -0.70
C ARG A 47 -0.66 7.96 0.27
N PRO A 48 -1.36 8.66 1.17
CA PRO A 48 -2.42 8.04 1.97
C PRO A 48 -3.55 7.54 1.06
N TYR A 49 -4.32 6.57 1.56
CA TYR A 49 -5.57 6.20 0.90
C TYR A 49 -6.57 7.36 0.93
N ASP A 50 -7.11 7.72 -0.23
CA ASP A 50 -7.89 8.94 -0.47
C ASP A 50 -9.35 8.82 -0.03
N ARG A 51 -9.88 7.60 0.16
CA ARG A 51 -11.25 7.35 0.64
C ARG A 51 -11.29 6.78 2.06
N ASN A 52 -10.33 7.13 2.93
CA ASN A 52 -10.38 6.72 4.33
C ASN A 52 -11.57 7.41 5.04
N PRO A 53 -12.54 6.67 5.60
CA PRO A 53 -13.72 7.28 6.23
C PRO A 53 -13.42 7.97 7.56
N ARG A 54 -12.24 7.74 8.15
CA ARG A 54 -11.83 8.35 9.41
C ARG A 54 -11.57 9.85 9.23
N SER A 55 -12.37 10.67 9.88
CA SER A 55 -12.29 12.14 9.81
C SER A 55 -11.37 12.77 10.88
N GLU A 56 -11.28 12.17 12.06
CA GLU A 56 -10.48 12.70 13.17
C GLU A 56 -9.00 12.32 13.09
N ARG A 57 -8.11 13.09 13.74
CA ARG A 57 -6.69 12.71 13.91
C ARG A 57 -6.58 11.52 14.85
N ASN A 58 -5.61 10.64 14.62
CA ASN A 58 -5.44 9.47 15.48
C ASN A 58 -5.11 9.95 16.91
N PRO A 59 -5.84 9.53 17.96
CA PRO A 59 -5.60 10.00 19.33
C PRO A 59 -4.21 9.60 19.86
N ARG A 60 -3.59 8.57 19.26
CA ARG A 60 -2.25 8.08 19.59
C ARG A 60 -1.16 8.65 18.68
N TYR A 61 -1.44 9.75 17.97
CA TYR A 61 -0.50 10.32 17.00
C TYR A 61 0.87 10.61 17.64
N ASP A 62 0.87 11.30 18.79
CA ASP A 62 2.12 11.74 19.43
C ASP A 62 2.94 10.53 19.94
N ASP A 63 2.26 9.49 20.44
CA ASP A 63 2.90 8.21 20.80
C ASP A 63 3.53 7.53 19.58
N ILE A 64 2.82 7.51 18.44
CA ILE A 64 3.31 6.94 17.19
C ILE A 64 4.51 7.74 16.68
N LYS A 65 4.46 9.08 16.74
CA LYS A 65 5.56 9.98 16.38
C LYS A 65 6.79 9.72 17.25
N ALA A 66 6.63 9.70 18.57
CA ALA A 66 7.73 9.42 19.50
C ALA A 66 8.34 8.02 19.25
N SER A 67 7.50 7.02 19.01
CA SER A 67 7.96 5.66 18.68
C SER A 67 8.77 5.63 17.37
N ILE A 68 8.26 6.23 16.28
CA ILE A 68 8.95 6.26 14.99
C ILE A 68 10.24 7.07 15.08
N GLN A 69 10.24 8.18 15.82
CA GLN A 69 11.44 8.99 16.01
C GLN A 69 12.56 8.22 16.73
N ALA A 70 12.19 7.42 17.74
CA ALA A 70 13.13 6.66 18.55
C ALA A 70 13.71 5.43 17.83
N VAL A 71 12.87 4.63 17.14
CA VAL A 71 13.28 3.33 16.59
C VAL A 71 12.98 3.12 15.11
N GLY A 72 12.35 4.09 14.44
CA GLY A 72 11.88 3.97 13.06
C GLY A 72 10.61 3.13 12.93
N LEU A 73 10.29 2.74 11.70
CA LEU A 73 9.16 1.85 11.42
C LEU A 73 9.46 0.42 11.88
N LYS A 74 8.74 -0.07 12.89
CA LYS A 74 8.85 -1.47 13.35
C LYS A 74 8.30 -2.49 12.35
N HIS A 75 7.26 -2.12 11.62
CA HIS A 75 6.60 -2.98 10.65
C HIS A 75 6.45 -2.24 9.33
N PRO A 76 6.86 -2.86 8.20
CA PRO A 76 6.70 -2.25 6.89
C PRO A 76 5.20 -2.01 6.61
N PRO A 77 4.79 -0.83 6.13
CA PRO A 77 3.43 -0.61 5.67
C PRO A 77 3.14 -1.45 4.42
N ILE A 78 1.87 -1.79 4.23
CA ILE A 78 1.42 -2.47 3.02
C ILE A 78 0.98 -1.40 2.03
N LEU A 79 1.51 -1.49 0.82
CA LEU A 79 1.25 -0.58 -0.28
C LEU A 79 0.52 -1.30 -1.41
N THR A 80 -0.28 -0.57 -2.15
CA THR A 80 -0.89 -1.00 -3.40
C THR A 80 -0.84 0.14 -4.43
N GLN A 81 -1.26 -0.09 -5.66
CA GLN A 81 -1.31 0.95 -6.69
C GLN A 81 -2.56 0.79 -7.55
N ARG A 82 -3.48 1.76 -7.45
CA ARG A 82 -4.68 1.80 -8.30
C ARG A 82 -4.26 1.91 -9.78
N PRO A 83 -4.92 1.20 -10.71
CA PRO A 83 -4.59 1.27 -12.13
C PRO A 83 -4.62 2.72 -12.63
N GLY A 84 -3.53 3.15 -13.27
CA GLY A 84 -3.38 4.52 -13.79
C GLY A 84 -2.74 5.51 -12.81
N ASP A 85 -2.56 5.15 -11.54
CA ASP A 85 -1.88 6.01 -10.58
C ASP A 85 -0.37 6.09 -10.81
N ASP A 86 0.19 7.22 -10.44
CA ASP A 86 1.61 7.52 -10.53
C ASP A 86 2.37 7.22 -9.23
N LYS A 87 1.65 6.97 -8.13
CA LYS A 87 2.18 6.70 -6.79
C LYS A 87 1.55 5.44 -6.18
N TYR A 88 2.26 4.83 -5.25
CA TYR A 88 1.70 3.82 -4.36
C TYR A 88 0.78 4.47 -3.34
N MET A 89 -0.18 3.70 -2.82
CA MET A 89 -1.04 4.12 -1.73
C MET A 89 -1.04 3.09 -0.60
N ILE A 90 -1.31 3.54 0.62
CA ILE A 90 -1.47 2.64 1.77
C ILE A 90 -2.65 1.70 1.52
N SER A 91 -2.39 0.39 1.47
CA SER A 91 -3.42 -0.63 1.33
C SER A 91 -4.21 -0.79 2.61
N ASP A 92 -3.51 -1.07 3.71
CA ASP A 92 -4.12 -1.42 4.99
C ASP A 92 -3.38 -0.66 6.09
N GLY A 93 -4.11 0.09 6.92
CA GLY A 93 -3.61 0.70 8.16
C GLY A 93 -2.20 1.33 8.06
N GLY A 94 -2.10 2.61 7.75
CA GLY A 94 -0.76 3.22 7.59
C GLY A 94 -0.73 4.72 7.33
N ASN A 95 -1.88 5.35 7.06
CA ASN A 95 -1.97 6.79 6.81
C ASN A 95 -1.30 7.60 7.92
N THR A 96 -1.62 7.33 9.19
CA THR A 96 -0.99 8.03 10.32
C THR A 96 0.52 7.83 10.39
N ARG A 97 1.04 6.64 10.04
CA ARG A 97 2.50 6.40 10.02
C ARG A 97 3.16 7.18 8.89
N LEU A 98 2.50 7.28 7.74
CA LEU A 98 2.98 8.07 6.60
C LEU A 98 2.96 9.58 6.91
N GLU A 99 1.90 10.07 7.55
CA GLU A 99 1.81 11.44 8.07
C GLU A 99 2.96 11.75 9.03
N VAL A 100 3.20 10.86 10.00
CA VAL A 100 4.30 11.00 10.96
C VAL A 100 5.68 11.01 10.27
N LEU A 101 5.92 10.13 9.31
CA LEU A 101 7.18 10.13 8.56
C LEU A 101 7.38 11.45 7.79
N THR A 102 6.31 11.96 7.17
CA THR A 102 6.33 13.24 6.46
C THR A 102 6.65 14.40 7.40
N GLU A 103 6.01 14.44 8.58
CA GLU A 103 6.26 15.45 9.60
C GLU A 103 7.71 15.38 10.11
N LEU A 104 8.20 14.18 10.48
CA LEU A 104 9.56 14.00 10.98
C LEU A 104 10.61 14.35 9.91
N TYR A 105 10.40 13.99 8.65
CA TYR A 105 11.31 14.36 7.57
C TYR A 105 11.30 15.89 7.36
N THR A 106 10.14 16.53 7.41
CA THR A 106 10.03 17.99 7.27
C THR A 106 10.75 18.72 8.41
N GLU A 107 10.67 18.19 9.63
CA GLU A 107 11.32 18.77 10.81
C GLU A 107 12.83 18.57 10.84
N THR A 108 13.32 17.42 10.36
CA THR A 108 14.71 16.99 10.60
C THR A 108 15.56 16.92 9.33
N GLY A 109 14.96 16.75 8.16
CA GLY A 109 15.65 16.44 6.91
C GLY A 109 16.33 15.07 6.88
N ASP A 110 16.08 14.21 7.88
CA ASP A 110 16.77 12.93 8.03
C ASP A 110 16.22 11.89 7.04
N GLU A 111 17.10 11.40 6.16
CA GLU A 111 16.77 10.42 5.11
C GLU A 111 16.12 9.14 5.66
N ARG A 112 16.33 8.78 6.93
CA ARG A 112 15.68 7.60 7.55
C ARG A 112 14.16 7.72 7.63
N PHE A 113 13.62 8.94 7.57
CA PHE A 113 12.18 9.20 7.51
C PHE A 113 11.68 9.38 6.07
N TYR A 114 12.60 9.61 5.12
CA TYR A 114 12.29 9.76 3.71
C TYR A 114 12.22 8.43 2.96
N ARG A 115 13.17 7.52 3.21
CA ARG A 115 13.23 6.17 2.59
C ARG A 115 12.84 5.10 3.59
N PHE A 116 11.96 4.18 3.16
CA PHE A 116 11.52 3.08 4.01
C PHE A 116 11.15 1.83 3.21
N HIS A 117 11.22 0.67 3.87
CA HIS A 117 10.76 -0.59 3.31
C HIS A 117 9.25 -0.76 3.49
N ALA A 118 8.61 -1.31 2.46
CA ALA A 118 7.19 -1.60 2.42
C ALA A 118 6.93 -2.96 1.77
N ILE A 119 5.73 -3.50 1.98
CA ILE A 119 5.25 -4.69 1.27
C ILE A 119 4.25 -4.23 0.21
N TYR A 120 4.55 -4.48 -1.06
CA TYR A 120 3.60 -4.22 -2.13
C TYR A 120 2.62 -5.38 -2.26
N ARG A 121 1.32 -5.08 -2.36
CA ARG A 121 0.25 -6.01 -2.76
C ARG A 121 -0.46 -5.52 -4.03
N PRO A 122 -0.66 -6.40 -5.02
CA PRO A 122 -1.39 -6.06 -6.22
C PRO A 122 -2.78 -5.51 -5.92
N TRP A 123 -3.17 -4.49 -6.68
CA TRP A 123 -4.51 -3.91 -6.59
C TRP A 123 -5.58 -4.92 -6.99
N VAL A 124 -6.65 -4.99 -6.20
CA VAL A 124 -7.79 -5.88 -6.46
C VAL A 124 -8.96 -5.09 -7.04
N SER A 125 -9.52 -4.16 -6.28
CA SER A 125 -10.61 -3.28 -6.68
C SER A 125 -10.76 -2.15 -5.67
N GLU A 126 -11.49 -1.10 -6.04
CA GLU A 126 -11.78 0.00 -5.13
C GLU A 126 -12.62 -0.48 -3.93
N ALA A 127 -13.66 -1.27 -4.19
CA ALA A 127 -14.50 -1.83 -3.13
C ALA A 127 -13.69 -2.69 -2.13
N ALA A 128 -12.70 -3.46 -2.60
CA ALA A 128 -11.81 -4.23 -1.73
C ALA A 128 -10.94 -3.33 -0.84
N ALA A 129 -10.37 -2.26 -1.41
CA ALA A 129 -9.59 -1.28 -0.65
C ALA A 129 -10.47 -0.59 0.42
N MET A 130 -11.66 -0.11 0.03
CA MET A 130 -12.62 0.52 0.95
C MET A 130 -13.02 -0.41 2.10
N ALA A 131 -13.35 -1.67 1.79
CA ALA A 131 -13.71 -2.68 2.79
C ALA A 131 -12.54 -3.00 3.73
N GLY A 132 -11.31 -3.11 3.21
CA GLY A 132 -10.11 -3.32 4.01
C GLY A 132 -9.87 -2.21 5.03
N HIS A 133 -9.94 -0.94 4.60
CA HIS A 133 -9.81 0.21 5.50
C HIS A 133 -10.94 0.28 6.54
N LEU A 134 -12.17 -0.01 6.15
CA LEU A 134 -13.31 -0.09 7.07
C LEU A 134 -13.10 -1.16 8.15
N SER A 135 -12.73 -2.37 7.74
CA SER A 135 -12.51 -3.50 8.65
C SER A 135 -11.38 -3.23 9.63
N GLU A 136 -10.26 -2.66 9.15
CA GLU A 136 -9.10 -2.34 10.00
C GLU A 136 -9.44 -1.26 11.03
N ASN A 137 -10.10 -0.16 10.60
CA ASN A 137 -10.47 0.90 11.51
C ASN A 137 -11.50 0.43 12.56
N GLU A 138 -12.47 -0.41 12.17
CA GLU A 138 -13.44 -0.99 13.10
C GLU A 138 -12.77 -1.92 14.13
N THR A 139 -11.81 -2.75 13.68
CA THR A 139 -11.04 -3.64 14.57
C THR A 139 -10.23 -2.85 15.61
N ARG A 140 -9.76 -1.67 15.25
CA ARG A 140 -9.03 -0.76 16.16
C ARG A 140 -9.95 0.07 17.06
N GLY A 141 -11.25 0.14 16.76
CA GLY A 141 -12.19 1.05 17.42
C GLY A 141 -11.99 2.52 17.04
N ASP A 142 -11.38 2.78 15.88
CA ASP A 142 -10.99 4.12 15.42
C ASP A 142 -12.10 4.86 14.64
N LEU A 143 -13.25 4.21 14.39
CA LEU A 143 -14.40 4.83 13.71
C LEU A 143 -15.44 5.30 14.73
N THR A 144 -15.88 6.54 14.59
CA THR A 144 -17.16 6.95 15.18
C THR A 144 -18.32 6.25 14.48
N TRP A 145 -19.49 6.23 15.12
CA TRP A 145 -20.70 5.71 14.48
C TRP A 145 -21.00 6.41 13.14
N ILE A 146 -20.75 7.73 13.07
CA ILE A 146 -20.96 8.52 11.86
C ILE A 146 -19.95 8.15 10.77
N ASP A 147 -18.65 8.03 11.10
CA ASP A 147 -17.62 7.62 10.13
C ASP A 147 -17.94 6.23 9.55
N LYS A 148 -18.39 5.29 10.40
CA LYS A 148 -18.81 3.96 9.95
C LYS A 148 -19.98 4.07 8.97
N CYS A 149 -21.02 4.84 9.29
CA CYS A 149 -22.16 5.04 8.39
C CYS A 149 -21.75 5.64 7.04
N ILE A 150 -20.89 6.66 7.04
CA ILE A 150 -20.38 7.30 5.82
C ILE A 150 -19.60 6.29 4.97
N GLY A 151 -18.68 5.54 5.58
CA GLY A 151 -17.88 4.57 4.85
C GLY A 151 -18.71 3.39 4.31
N VAL A 152 -19.70 2.90 5.07
CA VAL A 152 -20.63 1.87 4.59
C VAL A 152 -21.46 2.37 3.41
N GLN A 153 -21.93 3.61 3.47
CA GLN A 153 -22.69 4.23 2.39
C GLN A 153 -21.83 4.40 1.13
N ALA A 154 -20.60 4.89 1.27
CA ALA A 154 -19.66 5.02 0.15
C ALA A 154 -19.31 3.64 -0.46
N LEU A 155 -19.13 2.60 0.37
CA LEU A 155 -18.90 1.23 -0.11
C LEU A 155 -20.12 0.69 -0.88
N LYS A 156 -21.34 0.99 -0.41
CA LYS A 156 -22.57 0.62 -1.12
C LYS A 156 -22.62 1.28 -2.50
N GLU A 157 -22.34 2.59 -2.57
CA GLU A 157 -22.32 3.35 -3.83
C GLU A 157 -21.27 2.80 -4.81
N GLU A 158 -20.07 2.45 -4.33
CA GLU A 158 -19.04 1.81 -5.14
C GLU A 158 -19.51 0.46 -5.70
N LEU A 159 -20.14 -0.38 -4.88
CA LEU A 159 -20.67 -1.68 -5.31
C LEU A 159 -21.88 -1.58 -6.26
N GLU A 160 -22.54 -0.42 -6.30
CA GLU A 160 -23.69 -0.12 -7.15
C GLU A 160 -23.30 0.43 -8.53
N GLN A 161 -22.06 0.89 -8.75
CA GLN A 161 -21.62 1.49 -10.03
C GLN A 161 -21.87 0.64 -11.28
N HIS A 162 -21.96 -0.69 -11.11
CA HIS A 162 -22.19 -1.64 -12.20
C HIS A 162 -23.54 -2.38 -12.10
N ASN A 163 -24.45 -1.97 -11.22
CA ASN A 163 -25.80 -2.54 -11.14
C ASN A 163 -26.84 -1.52 -11.59
N ASP A 164 -27.77 -1.93 -12.46
CA ASP A 164 -28.89 -1.07 -12.90
C ASP A 164 -29.92 -0.81 -11.78
N SER A 165 -29.85 -1.59 -10.69
CA SER A 165 -30.74 -1.49 -9.53
C SER A 165 -29.95 -1.45 -8.23
N GLY A 166 -30.43 -0.66 -7.25
CA GLY A 166 -29.81 -0.56 -5.93
C GLY A 166 -29.73 -1.90 -5.18
N LEU A 167 -28.70 -2.06 -4.37
CA LEU A 167 -28.47 -3.22 -3.52
C LEU A 167 -29.42 -3.22 -2.33
N SER A 168 -30.08 -4.35 -2.11
CA SER A 168 -30.74 -4.61 -0.83
C SER A 168 -29.71 -4.70 0.31
N GLN A 169 -30.13 -4.44 1.55
CA GLN A 169 -29.26 -4.56 2.73
C GLN A 169 -28.61 -5.94 2.85
N ARG A 170 -29.35 -7.01 2.53
CA ARG A 170 -28.85 -8.40 2.57
C ARG A 170 -27.74 -8.63 1.55
N GLU A 171 -27.90 -8.09 0.36
CA GLU A 171 -26.92 -8.22 -0.71
C GLU A 171 -25.67 -7.39 -0.42
N LEU A 172 -25.84 -6.17 0.10
CA LEU A 172 -24.73 -5.34 0.57
C LEU A 172 -23.91 -6.08 1.63
N ALA A 173 -24.54 -6.64 2.66
CA ALA A 173 -23.85 -7.40 3.71
C ALA A 173 -23.11 -8.63 3.15
N ARG A 174 -23.71 -9.34 2.19
CA ARG A 174 -23.07 -10.50 1.53
C ARG A 174 -21.82 -10.07 0.74
N ARG A 175 -21.90 -8.98 -0.04
CA ARG A 175 -20.78 -8.47 -0.84
C ARG A 175 -19.68 -7.90 0.05
N ALA A 176 -20.01 -7.09 1.05
CA ALA A 176 -19.06 -6.56 2.02
C ALA A 176 -18.29 -7.70 2.72
N LYS A 177 -19.00 -8.76 3.14
CA LYS A 177 -18.37 -9.92 3.78
C LYS A 177 -17.41 -10.66 2.85
N ALA A 178 -17.73 -10.77 1.56
CA ALA A 178 -16.83 -11.36 0.57
C ALA A 178 -15.55 -10.53 0.36
N LEU A 179 -15.59 -9.23 0.67
CA LEU A 179 -14.46 -8.30 0.66
C LEU A 179 -13.73 -8.22 2.01
N GLY A 180 -14.14 -9.00 3.01
CA GLY A 180 -13.51 -9.04 4.33
C GLY A 180 -14.09 -8.09 5.36
N PHE A 181 -15.21 -7.41 5.08
CA PHE A 181 -15.86 -6.49 6.01
C PHE A 181 -17.26 -6.96 6.45
N VAL A 182 -17.53 -6.95 7.75
CA VAL A 182 -18.80 -7.46 8.32
C VAL A 182 -19.67 -6.28 8.77
N LEU A 183 -20.89 -6.19 8.22
CA LEU A 183 -21.91 -5.20 8.58
C LEU A 183 -22.74 -5.63 9.79
#